data_AF-A0A6L4Z1A9-F1
#
_entry.id   AF-A0A6L4Z1A9-F1
#
_cell.length_a   1.000
_cell.length_b   1.000
_cell.length_c   1.000
_cell.angle_alpha   90.00
_cell.angle_beta   90.00
_cell.angle_gamma   90.00
#
_symmetry.space_group_name_H-M   'P 1'
#
loop_
_entity.id
_entity.type
_entity.pdbx_description
1 polymer ?
#
loop_
_entity_poly.entity_id
_entity_poly.type
_entity_poly.pdbx_seq_one_letter_code
_entity_poly.pdbx_strand_id
1 'polypeptide(L)'
;YLHAGIVTTIVDSACGYAAFSLMEAGADVLTIEFKINFLSPALGEIFIAKGLVTKPGKNITVCLGDVIAKNGDKEKIIATMLATIMTIRVA
;
A
#
# COMPACT_ATOMS: atom_id res chain seq x y z
N TYR A 1 -9.25 18.21 2.72
CA TYR A 1 -8.41 17.20 2.03
C TYR A 1 -7.98 16.17 3.05
N LEU A 2 -7.92 14.91 2.67
CA LEU A 2 -7.40 13.86 3.56
C LEU A 2 -5.89 14.09 3.79
N HIS A 3 -5.45 13.98 5.05
CA HIS A 3 -4.05 14.22 5.40
C HIS A 3 -3.12 13.20 4.71
N ALA A 4 -1.95 13.67 4.26
CA ALA A 4 -0.96 12.85 3.57
C ALA A 4 -0.58 11.59 4.36
N GLY A 5 -0.40 11.71 5.68
CA GLY A 5 -0.10 10.56 6.54
C GLY A 5 -1.21 9.51 6.55
N ILE A 6 -2.49 9.91 6.46
CA ILE A 6 -3.61 8.94 6.42
C ILE A 6 -3.63 8.21 5.07
N VAL A 7 -3.42 8.95 3.97
CA VAL A 7 -3.27 8.37 2.63
C VAL A 7 -2.11 7.37 2.60
N THR A 8 -0.98 7.72 3.21
CA THR A 8 0.17 6.83 3.39
C THR A 8 -0.19 5.58 4.20
N THR A 9 -0.86 5.73 5.34
CA THR A 9 -1.23 4.60 6.19
C THR A 9 -2.13 3.58 5.46
N ILE A 10 -3.12 4.04 4.70
CA ILE A 10 -4.03 3.11 4.00
C ILE A 10 -3.34 2.36 2.86
N VAL A 11 -2.41 3.01 2.15
CA VAL A 11 -1.71 2.37 1.02
C VAL A 11 -0.53 1.51 1.48
N ASP A 12 0.13 1.86 2.59
CA ASP A 12 1.08 0.97 3.27
C ASP A 12 0.37 -0.30 3.76
N SER A 13 -0.82 -0.16 4.36
CA SER A 13 -1.64 -1.31 4.75
C SER A 13 -2.01 -2.17 3.54
N ALA A 14 -2.39 -1.57 2.41
CA ALA A 14 -2.70 -2.28 1.18
C ALA A 14 -1.48 -3.04 0.61
N CYS A 15 -0.30 -2.41 0.61
CA CYS A 15 0.96 -3.05 0.22
C CYS A 15 1.34 -4.20 1.17
N GLY A 16 1.23 -3.98 2.48
CA GLY A 16 1.49 -4.98 3.51
C GLY A 16 0.60 -6.20 3.34
N TYR A 17 -0.72 -6.03 3.19
CA TYR A 17 -1.64 -7.15 2.97
C TYR A 17 -1.47 -7.82 1.59
N ALA A 18 -1.12 -7.06 0.54
CA ALA A 18 -0.78 -7.65 -0.75
C ALA A 18 0.43 -8.60 -0.62
N ALA A 19 1.51 -8.16 0.04
CA ALA A 19 2.65 -9.02 0.33
C ALA A 19 2.26 -10.21 1.23
N PHE A 20 1.49 -9.94 2.29
CA PHE A 20 1.08 -10.95 3.27
C PHE A 20 0.26 -12.08 2.65
N SER A 21 -0.56 -11.76 1.63
CA SER A 21 -1.38 -12.76 0.92
C SER A 21 -0.57 -13.87 0.23
N LEU A 22 0.73 -13.68 0.03
CA LEU A 22 1.63 -14.66 -0.59
C LEU A 22 2.57 -15.33 0.43
N MET A 23 2.50 -14.97 1.71
CA MET A 23 3.36 -15.53 2.75
C MET A 23 2.83 -16.89 3.23
N GLU A 24 3.74 -17.71 3.78
CA GLU A 24 3.38 -18.99 4.39
C GLU A 24 2.51 -18.78 5.63
N ALA A 25 1.63 -19.75 5.92
CA ALA A 25 0.84 -19.72 7.15
C ALA A 25 1.75 -19.65 8.39
N GLY A 26 1.37 -18.82 9.36
CA GLY A 26 2.16 -18.58 10.58
C GLY A 26 3.29 -17.57 10.43
N ALA A 27 3.49 -17.01 9.23
CA ALA A 27 4.30 -15.81 9.08
C ALA A 27 3.53 -14.54 9.47
N ASP A 28 4.26 -13.46 9.68
CA ASP A 28 3.79 -12.09 9.91
C ASP A 28 4.43 -11.14 8.89
N VAL A 29 3.89 -9.92 8.81
CA VAL A 29 4.33 -8.88 7.87
C VAL A 29 4.86 -7.65 8.61
N LEU A 30 5.97 -7.10 8.13
CA LEU A 30 6.56 -5.85 8.64
C LEU A 30 7.02 -4.96 7.47
N THR A 31 6.53 -3.73 7.40
CA THR A 31 7.06 -2.74 6.45
C THR A 31 8.50 -2.36 6.84
N ILE A 32 9.44 -2.47 5.90
CA ILE A 32 10.83 -2.01 6.07
C ILE A 32 10.92 -0.52 5.76
N GLU A 33 10.44 -0.14 4.59
CA GLU A 33 10.41 1.23 4.10
C GLU A 33 9.34 1.38 3.02
N PHE A 34 9.01 2.62 2.72
CA PHE A 34 8.34 2.98 1.49
C PHE A 34 8.77 4.36 1.01
N LYS A 35 8.61 4.60 -0.29
CA LYS A 35 8.58 5.93 -0.88
C LYS A 35 7.21 6.19 -1.50
N ILE A 36 6.56 7.27 -1.09
CA ILE A 36 5.30 7.73 -1.68
C ILE A 36 5.50 9.05 -2.46
N ASN A 37 4.73 9.23 -3.53
CA ASN A 37 4.54 10.51 -4.21
C ASN A 37 3.06 10.89 -4.15
N PHE A 38 2.76 12.14 -3.80
CA PHE A 38 1.42 12.70 -3.87
C PHE A 38 1.27 13.46 -5.20
N LEU A 39 0.41 12.94 -6.08
CA LEU A 39 0.22 13.43 -7.44
C LEU A 39 -0.85 14.53 -7.51
N SER A 40 -1.77 14.55 -6.55
CA SER A 40 -2.86 15.52 -6.47
C SER A 40 -3.42 15.62 -5.04
N PRO A 41 -4.10 16.72 -4.69
CA PRO A 41 -4.77 16.84 -3.39
C PRO A 41 -5.79 15.71 -3.17
N ALA A 42 -5.84 15.18 -1.95
CA ALA A 42 -6.78 14.13 -1.58
C ALA A 42 -8.20 14.68 -1.39
N LEU A 43 -8.89 14.91 -2.50
CA LEU A 43 -10.28 15.38 -2.58
C LEU A 43 -11.17 14.29 -3.15
N GLY A 44 -12.07 13.77 -2.31
CA GLY A 44 -13.00 12.71 -2.67
C GLY A 44 -13.90 12.36 -1.49
N GLU A 45 -15.01 11.70 -1.80
CA GLU A 45 -15.95 11.12 -0.82
C GLU A 45 -15.46 9.75 -0.36
N ILE A 46 -14.80 8.99 -1.25
CA ILE A 46 -14.25 7.66 -1.00
C ILE A 46 -12.79 7.63 -1.44
N PHE A 47 -11.93 6.96 -0.66
CA PHE A 47 -10.53 6.73 -1.00
C PHE A 47 -10.27 5.23 -1.07
N ILE A 48 -9.72 4.77 -2.18
CA ILE A 48 -9.45 3.35 -2.44
C ILE A 48 -7.93 3.17 -2.55
N ALA A 49 -7.34 2.44 -1.61
CA ALA A 49 -5.96 2.01 -1.69
C ALA A 49 -5.87 0.63 -2.34
N LYS A 50 -4.99 0.48 -3.34
CA LYS A 50 -4.74 -0.79 -4.03
C LYS A 50 -3.27 -1.13 -3.88
N GLY A 51 -2.96 -2.30 -3.32
CA GLY A 51 -1.61 -2.85 -3.26
C GLY A 51 -1.42 -3.97 -4.30
N LEU A 52 -0.23 -4.04 -4.88
CA LEU A 52 0.16 -5.04 -5.86
C LEU A 52 1.58 -5.52 -5.56
N VAL A 53 1.78 -6.83 -5.45
CA VAL A 53 3.13 -7.40 -5.37
C VAL A 53 3.81 -7.27 -6.73
N THR A 54 4.91 -6.52 -6.80
CA THR A 54 5.72 -6.40 -8.03
C THR A 54 6.76 -7.49 -8.10
N LYS A 55 7.34 -7.88 -6.96
CA LYS A 55 8.29 -8.98 -6.86
C LYS A 55 8.14 -9.71 -5.53
N PRO A 56 7.65 -10.96 -5.53
CA PRO A 56 7.60 -11.77 -4.31
C PRO A 56 9.01 -12.21 -3.91
N GLY A 57 9.20 -12.50 -2.63
CA GLY A 57 10.44 -13.10 -2.12
C GLY A 57 10.27 -13.76 -0.77
N LYS A 58 11.21 -14.65 -0.42
CA LYS A 58 11.17 -15.45 0.81
C LYS A 58 11.25 -14.61 2.09
N ASN A 59 12.01 -13.52 2.06
CA ASN A 59 12.22 -12.63 3.21
C ASN A 59 11.79 -11.20 2.92
N ILE A 60 11.95 -10.74 1.68
CA ILE A 60 11.62 -9.38 1.26
C ILE A 60 10.73 -9.46 0.01
N THR A 61 9.62 -8.74 0.05
CA THR A 61 8.68 -8.57 -1.05
C THR A 61 8.59 -7.09 -1.40
N VAL A 62 8.60 -6.77 -2.69
CA VAL A 62 8.40 -5.40 -3.18
C VAL A 62 6.96 -5.25 -3.64
N CYS A 63 6.32 -4.16 -3.22
CA CYS A 63 4.94 -3.83 -3.59
C CYS A 63 4.84 -2.44 -4.20
N LEU A 64 3.96 -2.30 -5.19
CA LEU A 64 3.46 -1.03 -5.68
C LEU A 64 2.10 -0.79 -5.04
N GLY A 65 1.80 0.44 -4.66
CA GLY A 65 0.48 0.81 -4.15
C GLY A 65 0.00 2.14 -4.70
N ASP A 66 -1.26 2.21 -5.10
CA ASP A 66 -1.89 3.45 -5.58
C ASP A 66 -3.09 3.81 -4.71
N VAL A 67 -3.33 5.11 -4.53
CA VAL A 67 -4.56 5.63 -3.90
C VAL A 67 -5.38 6.38 -4.92
N ILE A 68 -6.63 5.98 -5.04
CA ILE A 68 -7.65 6.58 -5.90
C ILE A 68 -8.62 7.37 -5.02
N ALA A 69 -8.82 8.65 -5.31
CA ALA A 69 -9.92 9.43 -4.76
C ALA A 69 -11.12 9.36 -5.70
N LYS A 70 -12.30 9.11 -5.14
CA LYS A 70 -13.57 9.02 -5.87
C LYS A 70 -14.55 10.10 -5.41
N ASN A 71 -15.22 10.75 -6.35
CA ASN A 71 -16.26 11.76 -6.10
C ASN A 71 -17.37 11.56 -7.14
N GLY A 72 -18.50 10.95 -6.73
CA GLY A 72 -19.47 10.38 -7.68
C GLY A 72 -18.80 9.37 -8.63
N ASP A 73 -19.00 9.54 -9.95
CA ASP A 73 -18.42 8.68 -10.99
C ASP A 73 -16.97 9.02 -11.37
N LYS A 74 -16.41 10.10 -10.80
CA LYS A 74 -15.05 10.54 -11.12
C LYS A 74 -14.05 9.83 -10.21
N GLU A 75 -13.07 9.17 -10.81
CA GLU A 75 -11.94 8.56 -10.12
C GLU A 75 -10.62 9.21 -10.55
N LYS A 76 -9.71 9.41 -9.59
CA LYS A 76 -8.39 9.97 -9.86
C LYS A 76 -7.34 9.35 -8.95
N ILE A 77 -6.22 8.90 -9.52
CA ILE A 77 -5.04 8.52 -8.73
C ILE A 77 -4.45 9.78 -8.10
N ILE A 78 -4.37 9.80 -6.78
CA ILE A 78 -3.87 10.94 -5.98
C ILE A 78 -2.51 10.66 -5.36
N ALA A 79 -2.12 9.41 -5.21
CA ALA A 79 -0.82 9.03 -4.68
C ALA A 79 -0.36 7.67 -5.22
N THR A 80 0.94 7.47 -5.31
CA THR A 80 1.59 6.21 -5.68
C THR A 80 2.77 5.92 -4.76
N MET A 81 2.95 4.66 -4.38
CA MET A 81 3.89 4.16 -3.37
C MET A 81 4.68 2.98 -3.93
N LEU A 82 5.99 2.97 -3.68
CA LEU A 82 6.82 1.76 -3.74
C LEU A 82 7.19 1.39 -2.30
N ALA A 83 6.88 0.16 -1.88
CA ALA A 83 7.13 -0.33 -0.53
C ALA A 83 7.97 -1.60 -0.53
N THR A 84 8.84 -1.72 0.46
CA THR A 84 9.63 -2.92 0.75
C THR A 84 9.10 -3.56 2.03
N ILE A 85 8.64 -4.80 1.93
CA ILE A 85 7.94 -5.51 2.99
C ILE A 85 8.74 -6.76 3.40
N MET A 86 8.93 -6.96 4.69
CA MET A 86 9.59 -8.12 5.29
C MET A 86 8.58 -9.17 5.72
N THR A 87 8.90 -10.44 5.46
CA THR A 87 8.26 -11.59 6.10
C THR A 87 8.94 -11.88 7.45
N ILE A 88 8.18 -11.81 8.53
CA ILE A 88 8.61 -12.23 9.87
C ILE A 88 8.15 -13.67 10.10
N ARG A 89 9.06 -14.55 10.50
CA ARG A 89 8.71 -15.92 10.88
C ARG A 89 8.75 -16.01 12.39
N VAL A 90 7.61 -16.25 13.01
CA VAL A 90 7.53 -16.51 14.45
C VAL A 90 7.95 -17.98 14.65
N ALA A 91 8.92 -18.20 15.54
CA ALA A 91 9.43 -19.52 15.88
C ALA A 91 8.48 -20.28 16.81
#